data_AF-A0A2J8TU72-F1
#
_entry.id   AF-A0A2J8TU72-F1
#
_cell.length_a   1.000
_cell.length_b   1.000
_cell.length_c   1.000
_cell.angle_alpha   90.00
_cell.angle_beta   90.00
_cell.angle_gamma   90.00
#
_symmetry.space_group_name_H-M   'P 1'
#
loop_
_entity.id
_entity.type
_entity.pdbx_description
1 polymer ?
#
loop_
_entity_poly.entity_id
_entity_poly.type
_entity_poly.pdbx_seq_one_letter_code
_entity_poly.pdbx_strand_id
1 'polypeptide(L)'
;MWMSYLGPQMHVNLASAPLLEQVMRQEGKYPVRNDMELWKEHRDKHDLTYGPFTTEGHHWYQLRQALNQRLLKPAEAALYTDAFNEVTDDFMTRLDQLRAESASGNQVSDTAQLFYYFALEAICYILFEKRIGCLQRSIPEDTVTFVRSIGLMFQNSLYATFLPKWTRPVLPFWKRYLDGWNAIFSFGKKLIDEKLEDMEAQLQAAGPDGIQVSGYLHFLL
;
A
#
# COMPACT_ATOMS: atom_id res chain seq x y z
N MET A 1 -21.63 7.78 -22.97
CA MET A 1 -20.73 8.89 -22.61
C MET A 1 -21.58 10.03 -22.10
N TRP A 2 -21.25 10.64 -20.96
CA TRP A 2 -21.95 11.81 -20.44
C TRP A 2 -20.98 12.73 -19.71
N MET A 3 -21.35 13.99 -19.52
CA MET A 3 -20.55 14.97 -18.81
C MET A 3 -21.08 15.16 -17.39
N SER A 4 -20.17 15.33 -16.43
CA SER A 4 -20.48 15.71 -15.06
C SER A 4 -19.56 16.84 -14.60
N TYR A 5 -20.03 17.67 -13.67
CA TYR A 5 -19.25 18.77 -13.11
C TYR A 5 -19.02 18.51 -11.63
N LEU A 6 -17.77 18.60 -11.20
CA LEU A 6 -17.38 18.55 -9.80
C LEU A 6 -16.66 19.86 -9.45
N GLY A 7 -17.41 20.80 -8.86
CA GLY A 7 -16.92 22.17 -8.68
C GLY A 7 -16.54 22.80 -10.03
N PRO A 8 -15.32 23.35 -10.19
CA PRO A 8 -14.88 23.94 -11.44
C PRO A 8 -14.42 22.91 -12.49
N GLN A 9 -14.31 21.63 -12.12
CA GLN A 9 -13.80 20.58 -13.00
C GLN A 9 -14.94 19.93 -13.80
N MET A 10 -14.73 19.79 -15.12
CA MET A 10 -15.61 19.04 -16.01
C MET A 10 -15.01 17.66 -16.26
N HIS A 11 -15.83 16.64 -16.11
CA HIS A 11 -15.47 15.23 -16.33
C HIS A 11 -16.31 14.65 -17.46
N VAL A 12 -15.64 13.93 -18.38
CA VAL A 12 -16.32 13.12 -19.40
C VAL A 12 -16.28 11.66 -18.94
N ASN A 13 -17.46 11.10 -18.70
CA ASN A 13 -17.61 9.74 -18.20
C ASN A 13 -17.85 8.77 -19.36
N LEU A 14 -17.09 7.67 -19.37
CA LEU A 14 -17.14 6.64 -20.39
C LEU A 14 -17.63 5.33 -19.75
N ALA A 15 -18.66 4.72 -20.35
CA ALA A 15 -19.24 3.45 -19.90
C ALA A 15 -19.44 2.50 -21.10
N SER A 16 -18.43 2.43 -21.98
CA SER A 16 -18.46 1.64 -23.20
C SER A 16 -17.05 1.13 -23.49
N ALA A 17 -16.92 -0.18 -23.73
CA ALA A 17 -15.64 -0.80 -24.02
C ALA A 17 -14.97 -0.22 -25.28
N PRO A 18 -15.66 -0.02 -26.42
CA PRO A 18 -15.08 0.67 -27.59
C PRO A 18 -14.54 2.07 -27.32
N LEU A 19 -15.23 2.86 -26.48
CA LEU A 19 -14.76 4.20 -26.12
C LEU A 19 -13.53 4.16 -25.22
N LEU A 20 -13.47 3.22 -24.27
CA LEU A 20 -12.30 3.03 -23.42
C LEU A 20 -11.09 2.58 -24.27
N GLU A 21 -11.29 1.64 -25.20
CA GLU A 21 -10.24 1.21 -26.13
C GLU A 21 -9.68 2.40 -26.93
N GLN A 22 -10.56 3.26 -27.44
CA GLN A 22 -10.14 4.45 -28.18
C GLN A 22 -9.26 5.38 -27.32
N VAL A 23 -9.61 5.61 -26.06
CA VAL A 23 -8.80 6.41 -25.13
C VAL A 23 -7.45 5.75 -24.88
N MET A 24 -7.44 4.45 -24.59
CA MET A 24 -6.20 3.71 -24.31
C MET A 24 -5.25 3.69 -25.52
N ARG A 25 -5.78 3.62 -26.75
CA ARG A 25 -4.96 3.68 -27.98
C ARG A 25 -4.38 5.07 -28.25
N GLN A 26 -4.99 6.12 -27.71
CA GLN A 26 -4.53 7.51 -27.84
C GLN A 26 -3.67 7.96 -26.65
N GLU A 27 -3.48 7.10 -25.65
CA GLU A 27 -2.66 7.38 -24.49
C GLU A 27 -1.19 7.59 -24.90
N GLY A 28 -0.61 8.69 -24.41
CA GLY A 28 0.80 9.00 -24.66
C GLY A 28 1.75 8.16 -23.80
N LYS A 29 3.06 8.34 -24.01
CA LYS A 29 4.11 7.66 -23.22
C LYS A 29 4.02 7.93 -21.72
N TYR A 30 3.51 9.10 -21.34
CA TYR A 30 3.36 9.54 -19.95
C TYR A 30 1.88 9.80 -19.68
N PRO A 31 1.09 8.77 -19.32
CA PRO A 31 -0.29 8.95 -18.90
C PRO A 31 -0.38 9.92 -17.74
N VAL A 32 -1.41 10.77 -17.75
CA VAL A 32 -1.68 11.71 -16.65
C VAL A 32 -3.01 11.32 -16.01
N ARG A 33 -2.98 11.11 -14.70
CA ARG A 33 -4.18 10.82 -13.90
C ARG A 33 -4.68 12.08 -13.21
N ASN A 34 -5.58 11.91 -12.24
CA ASN A 34 -5.90 13.00 -11.33
C ASN A 34 -4.66 13.40 -10.52
N ASP A 35 -4.55 14.67 -10.16
CA ASP A 35 -3.34 15.31 -9.61
C ASP A 35 -2.88 14.75 -8.25
N MET A 36 -3.74 14.01 -7.54
CA MET A 36 -3.52 13.50 -6.18
C MET A 36 -3.00 14.58 -5.22
N GLU A 37 -3.48 15.83 -5.39
CA GLU A 37 -3.04 17.00 -4.60
C GLU A 37 -3.09 16.74 -3.09
N LEU A 38 -4.16 16.10 -2.63
CA LEU A 38 -4.38 15.82 -1.21
C LEU A 38 -3.27 14.94 -0.60
N TRP A 39 -2.74 13.99 -1.37
CA TRP A 39 -1.67 13.12 -0.90
C TRP A 39 -0.34 13.85 -0.99
N LYS A 40 -0.09 14.58 -2.09
CA LYS A 40 1.11 15.43 -2.26
C LYS A 40 1.27 16.45 -1.13
N GLU A 41 0.17 17.08 -0.71
CA GLU A 41 0.18 18.08 0.37
C GLU A 41 0.73 17.53 1.70
N HIS A 42 0.45 16.26 2.02
CA HIS A 42 1.08 15.61 3.17
C HIS A 42 2.59 15.46 2.97
N ARG A 43 3.05 15.04 1.79
CA ARG A 43 4.46 14.82 1.51
C ARG A 43 5.25 16.12 1.55
N ASP A 44 4.71 17.17 0.93
CA ASP A 44 5.33 18.50 0.91
C ASP A 44 5.49 19.07 2.31
N LYS A 45 4.49 18.87 3.18
CA LYS A 45 4.52 19.34 4.56
C LYS A 45 5.58 18.64 5.42
N HIS A 46 5.94 17.41 5.05
CA HIS A 46 6.85 16.56 5.80
C HIS A 46 8.19 16.32 5.09
N ASP A 47 8.45 17.02 3.98
CA ASP A 47 9.64 16.88 3.12
C ASP A 47 9.87 15.41 2.68
N LEU A 48 8.78 14.73 2.32
CA LEU A 48 8.80 13.33 1.90
C LEU A 48 8.81 13.22 0.37
N THR A 49 9.46 12.18 -0.15
CA THR A 49 9.49 11.90 -1.58
C THR A 49 8.15 11.38 -2.09
N TYR A 50 7.92 11.57 -3.39
CA TYR A 50 6.71 11.11 -4.07
C TYR A 50 6.87 9.69 -4.60
N GLY A 51 5.76 8.93 -4.62
CA GLY A 51 5.71 7.60 -5.20
C GLY A 51 5.09 7.58 -6.60
N PRO A 52 4.98 6.41 -7.24
CA PRO A 52 4.37 6.25 -8.56
C PRO A 52 2.92 6.71 -8.65
N PHE A 53 2.22 6.84 -7.52
CA PHE A 53 0.84 7.32 -7.47
C PHE A 53 0.74 8.85 -7.43
N THR A 54 1.78 9.54 -6.95
CA THR A 54 1.81 11.00 -6.78
C THR A 54 2.82 11.68 -7.71
N THR A 55 3.39 10.96 -8.66
CA THR A 55 4.31 11.47 -9.68
C THR A 55 3.67 11.36 -11.06
N GLU A 56 4.06 12.26 -11.95
CA GLU A 56 3.57 12.30 -13.34
C GLU A 56 4.77 12.49 -14.30
N GLY A 57 4.55 12.32 -15.60
CA GLY A 57 5.55 12.62 -16.63
C GLY A 57 6.76 11.68 -16.63
N HIS A 58 7.94 12.23 -16.91
CA HIS A 58 9.17 11.45 -17.04
C HIS A 58 9.60 10.77 -15.72
N HIS A 59 9.44 11.47 -14.60
CA HIS A 59 9.83 10.94 -13.30
C HIS A 59 8.98 9.75 -12.88
N TRP A 60 7.66 9.83 -13.10
CA TRP A 60 6.75 8.69 -12.96
C TRP A 60 7.21 7.50 -13.79
N TYR A 61 7.58 7.73 -15.06
CA TYR A 61 8.01 6.66 -15.95
C TYR A 61 9.28 5.96 -15.45
N GLN A 62 10.25 6.71 -14.94
CA GLN A 62 11.47 6.13 -14.34
C GLN A 62 11.15 5.24 -13.13
N LEU A 63 10.34 5.75 -12.19
CA LEU A 63 9.89 4.97 -11.02
C LEU A 63 9.13 3.72 -11.45
N ARG A 64 8.18 3.86 -12.37
CA ARG A 64 7.38 2.75 -12.89
C ARG A 64 8.24 1.71 -13.59
N GLN A 65 9.21 2.13 -14.38
CA GLN A 65 10.10 1.22 -15.10
C GLN A 65 10.93 0.36 -14.14
N ALA A 66 11.45 0.95 -13.06
CA ALA A 66 12.21 0.25 -12.03
C ALA A 66 11.34 -0.79 -11.28
N LEU A 67 10.17 -0.36 -10.78
CA LEU A 67 9.28 -1.23 -9.99
C LEU A 67 8.66 -2.36 -10.81
N ASN A 68 8.32 -2.10 -12.08
CA ASN A 68 7.75 -3.11 -12.98
C ASN A 68 8.67 -4.32 -13.17
N GLN A 69 10.00 -4.13 -13.05
CA GLN A 69 10.93 -5.24 -13.24
C GLN A 69 10.69 -6.37 -12.26
N ARG A 70 10.26 -6.08 -11.03
CA ARG A 70 10.06 -7.10 -9.98
C ARG A 70 8.58 -7.37 -9.69
N LEU A 71 7.71 -6.36 -9.72
CA LEU A 71 6.31 -6.55 -9.35
C LEU A 71 5.44 -7.15 -10.46
N LEU A 72 5.72 -6.83 -11.73
CA LEU A 72 4.78 -7.13 -12.84
C LEU A 72 5.30 -8.14 -13.84
N LYS A 73 6.60 -8.51 -13.79
CA LYS A 73 7.13 -9.57 -14.63
C LYS A 73 6.67 -10.93 -14.08
N PRO A 74 6.01 -11.79 -14.88
CA PRO A 74 5.51 -13.08 -14.39
C PRO A 74 6.58 -13.97 -13.75
N ALA A 75 7.79 -13.99 -14.33
CA ALA A 75 8.91 -14.78 -13.79
C ALA A 75 9.35 -14.31 -12.40
N GLU A 76 9.28 -13.01 -12.14
CA GLU A 76 9.66 -12.40 -10.85
C GLU A 76 8.53 -12.53 -9.83
N ALA A 77 7.29 -12.31 -10.27
CA ALA A 77 6.12 -12.50 -9.43
C ALA A 77 5.97 -13.95 -8.93
N ALA A 78 6.40 -14.93 -9.74
CA ALA A 78 6.41 -16.35 -9.34
C ALA A 78 7.38 -16.65 -8.18
N LEU A 79 8.42 -15.82 -7.97
CA LEU A 79 9.34 -15.99 -6.84
C LEU A 79 8.67 -15.71 -5.49
N TYR A 80 7.54 -15.00 -5.48
CA TYR A 80 6.78 -14.71 -4.27
C TYR A 80 5.79 -15.81 -3.88
N THR A 81 5.65 -16.87 -4.70
CA THR A 81 4.66 -17.93 -4.46
C THR A 81 4.87 -18.64 -3.14
N ASP A 82 6.11 -18.95 -2.75
CA ASP A 82 6.38 -19.61 -1.47
C ASP A 82 5.98 -18.73 -0.29
N ALA A 83 6.36 -17.45 -0.32
CA ALA A 83 5.97 -16.46 0.68
C ALA A 83 4.43 -16.31 0.79
N PHE A 84 3.73 -16.32 -0.35
CA PHE A 84 2.27 -16.30 -0.38
C PHE A 84 1.64 -17.58 0.20
N ASN A 85 2.22 -18.75 -0.10
CA ASN A 85 1.73 -20.04 0.41
C ASN A 85 1.86 -20.09 1.94
N GLU A 86 2.98 -19.64 2.51
CA GLU A 86 3.15 -19.55 3.96
C GLU A 86 2.07 -18.69 4.63
N VAL A 87 1.80 -17.50 4.07
CA VAL A 87 0.75 -16.61 4.59
C VAL A 87 -0.64 -17.23 4.43
N THR A 88 -0.86 -18.01 3.37
CA THR A 88 -2.11 -18.73 3.13
C THR A 88 -2.31 -19.85 4.15
N ASP A 89 -1.27 -20.63 4.45
CA ASP A 89 -1.32 -21.70 5.45
C ASP A 89 -1.60 -21.13 6.86
N ASP A 90 -0.97 -20.02 7.21
CA ASP A 90 -1.23 -19.30 8.46
C ASP A 90 -2.67 -18.76 8.52
N PHE A 91 -3.18 -18.26 7.39
CA PHE A 91 -4.57 -17.79 7.29
C PHE A 91 -5.56 -18.93 7.48
N MET A 92 -5.34 -20.08 6.84
CA MET A 92 -6.18 -21.27 7.00
C MET A 92 -6.17 -21.75 8.46
N THR A 93 -4.98 -21.80 9.08
CA THR A 93 -4.82 -22.14 10.49
C THR A 93 -5.60 -21.18 11.40
N ARG A 94 -5.54 -19.87 11.12
CA ARG A 94 -6.27 -18.86 11.88
C ARG A 94 -7.79 -19.00 11.72
N LEU A 95 -8.28 -19.30 10.51
CA LEU A 95 -9.69 -19.56 10.27
C LEU A 95 -10.19 -20.80 11.02
N ASP A 96 -9.42 -21.89 11.02
CA ASP A 96 -9.78 -23.10 11.76
C ASP A 96 -9.83 -22.85 13.28
N GLN A 97 -8.92 -22.06 13.82
CA GLN A 97 -8.94 -21.64 15.22
C GLN A 97 -10.19 -20.83 15.55
N LEU A 98 -10.50 -19.80 14.75
CA LEU A 98 -11.68 -18.95 14.98
C LEU A 98 -12.99 -19.74 14.85
N ARG A 99 -13.03 -20.70 13.91
CA ARG A 99 -14.16 -21.62 13.77
C ARG A 99 -14.32 -22.50 15.01
N ALA A 100 -13.22 -23.02 15.56
CA ALA A 100 -13.23 -23.86 16.77
C ALA A 100 -13.62 -23.06 18.03
N GLU A 101 -13.27 -21.78 18.10
CA GLU A 101 -13.65 -20.86 19.20
C GLU A 101 -15.11 -20.38 19.09
N SER A 102 -15.76 -20.57 17.95
CA SER A 102 -17.15 -20.18 17.73
C SER A 102 -18.13 -21.06 18.48
N ALA A 103 -19.18 -20.47 19.04
CA ALA A 103 -20.22 -21.17 19.80
C ALA A 103 -20.93 -22.27 18.98
N SER A 104 -21.01 -22.12 17.66
CA SER A 104 -21.61 -23.09 16.75
C SER A 104 -20.60 -24.05 16.12
N GLY A 105 -19.29 -23.81 16.28
CA GLY A 105 -18.22 -24.59 15.67
C GLY A 105 -18.17 -24.53 14.13
N ASN A 106 -18.99 -23.69 13.49
CA ASN A 106 -19.17 -23.69 12.03
C ASN A 106 -19.16 -22.30 11.39
N GLN A 107 -18.89 -21.25 12.16
CA GLN A 107 -18.91 -19.86 11.68
C GLN A 107 -17.63 -19.12 12.08
N VAL A 108 -17.15 -18.27 11.17
CA VAL A 108 -16.12 -17.27 11.43
C VAL A 108 -16.74 -15.89 11.30
N SER A 109 -16.67 -15.07 12.35
CA SER A 109 -17.15 -13.68 12.34
C SER A 109 -16.16 -12.76 11.63
N ASP A 110 -16.69 -11.67 11.06
CA ASP A 110 -15.92 -10.61 10.39
C ASP A 110 -14.87 -11.09 9.38
N THR A 111 -15.32 -11.90 8.44
CA THR A 111 -14.45 -12.44 7.38
C THR A 111 -13.80 -11.35 6.53
N ALA A 112 -14.46 -10.19 6.39
CA ALA A 112 -13.92 -9.05 5.67
C ALA A 112 -12.65 -8.52 6.35
N GLN A 113 -12.68 -8.31 7.67
CA GLN A 113 -11.49 -7.91 8.42
C GLN A 113 -10.36 -8.94 8.31
N LEU A 114 -10.68 -10.22 8.33
CA LEU A 114 -9.69 -11.29 8.17
C LEU A 114 -9.03 -11.25 6.78
N PHE A 115 -9.79 -10.99 5.71
CA PHE A 115 -9.22 -10.80 4.38
C PHE A 115 -8.33 -9.54 4.29
N TYR A 116 -8.67 -8.46 5.00
CA TYR A 116 -7.79 -7.29 5.07
C TYR A 116 -6.47 -7.62 5.76
N TYR A 117 -6.50 -8.37 6.87
CA TYR A 117 -5.27 -8.82 7.55
C TYR A 117 -4.45 -9.78 6.70
N PHE A 118 -5.09 -10.71 6.00
CA PHE A 118 -4.43 -11.61 5.06
C PHE A 118 -3.73 -10.84 3.93
N ALA A 119 -4.45 -9.95 3.25
CA ALA A 119 -3.89 -9.16 2.16
C ALA A 119 -2.74 -8.26 2.65
N LEU A 120 -2.87 -7.71 3.86
CA LEU A 120 -1.84 -6.87 4.45
C LEU A 120 -0.58 -7.68 4.84
N GLU A 121 -0.75 -8.83 5.49
CA GLU A 121 0.37 -9.72 5.83
C GLU A 121 1.13 -10.15 4.58
N ALA A 122 0.40 -10.55 3.53
CA ALA A 122 0.99 -11.01 2.29
C ALA A 122 1.80 -9.90 1.59
N ILE A 123 1.23 -8.70 1.43
CA ILE A 123 1.93 -7.62 0.75
C ILE A 123 3.10 -7.07 1.58
N CYS A 124 2.97 -7.00 2.91
CA CYS A 124 4.08 -6.59 3.77
C CYS A 124 5.20 -7.62 3.77
N TYR A 125 4.88 -8.91 3.73
CA TYR A 125 5.91 -9.95 3.64
C TYR A 125 6.67 -9.85 2.32
N ILE A 126 5.99 -9.57 1.21
CA ILE A 126 6.67 -9.40 -0.09
C ILE A 126 7.48 -8.11 -0.13
N LEU A 127 6.90 -6.99 0.33
CA LEU A 127 7.51 -5.67 0.18
C LEU A 127 8.65 -5.41 1.17
N PHE A 128 8.55 -5.92 2.40
CA PHE A 128 9.52 -5.69 3.46
C PHE A 128 10.29 -6.95 3.85
N GLU A 129 9.96 -8.10 3.25
CA GLU A 129 10.57 -9.39 3.58
C GLU A 129 10.45 -9.74 5.07
N LYS A 130 9.39 -9.23 5.70
CA LYS A 130 9.13 -9.37 7.13
C LYS A 130 7.67 -9.66 7.41
N ARG A 131 7.43 -10.65 8.28
CA ARG A 131 6.11 -10.99 8.81
C ARG A 131 5.73 -9.95 9.88
N ILE A 132 4.57 -9.31 9.72
CA ILE A 132 4.09 -8.26 10.62
C ILE A 132 3.07 -8.78 11.65
N GLY A 133 2.68 -10.06 11.53
CA GLY A 133 1.93 -10.78 12.55
C GLY A 133 0.43 -10.48 12.57
N CYS A 134 -0.18 -10.04 11.47
CA CYS A 134 -1.62 -9.75 11.39
C CYS A 134 -2.50 -10.99 11.63
N LEU A 135 -1.97 -12.17 11.32
CA LEU A 135 -2.69 -13.45 11.38
C LEU A 135 -2.50 -14.20 12.70
N GLN A 136 -1.69 -13.67 13.61
CA GLN A 136 -1.44 -14.29 14.91
C GLN A 136 -2.65 -14.10 15.84
N ARG A 137 -2.73 -14.93 16.89
CA ARG A 137 -3.80 -14.83 17.90
C ARG A 137 -3.78 -13.49 18.64
N SER A 138 -2.59 -12.96 18.91
CA SER A 138 -2.37 -11.62 19.47
C SER A 138 -1.63 -10.78 18.44
N ILE A 139 -2.31 -9.80 17.84
CA ILE A 139 -1.72 -8.92 16.83
C ILE A 139 -0.82 -7.89 17.54
N PRO A 140 0.42 -7.64 17.05
CA PRO A 140 1.28 -6.61 17.59
C PRO A 140 0.60 -5.22 17.58
N GLU A 141 0.82 -4.43 18.64
CA GLU A 141 0.20 -3.09 18.77
C GLU A 141 0.57 -2.15 17.62
N ASP A 142 1.81 -2.23 17.15
CA ASP A 142 2.31 -1.47 15.98
C ASP A 142 1.45 -1.75 14.74
N THR A 143 1.18 -3.03 14.46
CA THR A 143 0.38 -3.49 13.32
C THR A 143 -1.08 -3.06 13.44
N VAL A 144 -1.66 -3.15 14.65
CA VAL A 144 -3.02 -2.65 14.91
C VAL A 144 -3.09 -1.13 14.67
N THR A 145 -2.08 -0.40 15.14
CA THR A 145 -1.99 1.05 14.97
C THR A 145 -1.84 1.42 13.50
N PHE A 146 -1.05 0.66 12.73
CA PHE A 146 -0.90 0.85 11.30
C PHE A 146 -2.21 0.66 10.54
N VAL A 147 -2.92 -0.45 10.78
CA VAL A 147 -4.22 -0.76 10.14
C VAL A 147 -5.26 0.30 10.48
N ARG A 148 -5.33 0.71 11.75
CA ARG A 148 -6.22 1.80 12.18
C ARG A 148 -5.88 3.12 11.48
N SER A 149 -4.58 3.41 11.32
CA SER A 149 -4.11 4.64 10.67
C SER A 149 -4.47 4.70 9.18
N ILE A 150 -4.44 3.56 8.47
CA ILE A 150 -4.98 3.45 7.10
C ILE A 150 -6.46 3.79 7.06
N GLY A 151 -7.25 3.21 7.98
CA GLY A 151 -8.68 3.50 8.09
C GLY A 151 -8.96 4.99 8.35
N LEU A 152 -8.23 5.59 9.30
CA LEU A 152 -8.31 7.03 9.59
C LEU A 152 -7.93 7.88 8.39
N MET A 153 -6.85 7.52 7.68
CA MET A 153 -6.42 8.23 6.48
C MET A 153 -7.51 8.22 5.42
N PHE A 154 -8.07 7.05 5.07
CA PHE A 154 -9.13 6.98 4.06
C PHE A 154 -10.41 7.69 4.48
N GLN A 155 -10.90 7.46 5.71
CA GLN A 155 -12.12 8.11 6.20
C GLN A 155 -12.01 9.63 6.20
N ASN A 156 -10.88 10.18 6.65
CA ASN A 156 -10.69 11.63 6.72
C ASN A 156 -10.33 12.25 5.36
N SER A 157 -9.84 11.45 4.41
CA SER A 157 -9.56 11.91 3.05
C SER A 157 -10.82 12.42 2.34
N LEU A 158 -11.98 11.77 2.55
CA LEU A 158 -13.27 12.21 2.02
C LEU A 158 -13.60 13.65 2.45
N TYR A 159 -13.50 13.94 3.74
CA TYR A 159 -13.73 15.30 4.25
C TYR A 159 -12.69 16.28 3.70
N ALA A 160 -11.43 15.87 3.59
CA ALA A 160 -10.37 16.73 3.08
C ALA A 160 -10.46 17.03 1.58
N THR A 161 -11.10 16.14 0.81
CA THR A 161 -11.38 16.35 -0.62
C THR A 161 -12.58 17.26 -0.83
N PHE A 162 -13.67 17.09 -0.06
CA PHE A 162 -14.93 17.80 -0.32
C PHE A 162 -15.14 19.07 0.50
N LEU A 163 -14.54 19.20 1.69
CA LEU A 163 -14.70 20.40 2.51
C LEU A 163 -13.70 21.50 2.09
N PRO A 164 -14.11 22.78 2.10
CA PRO A 164 -13.22 23.88 1.79
C PRO A 164 -11.99 23.93 2.73
N LYS A 165 -10.83 24.34 2.19
CA LYS A 165 -9.56 24.37 2.94
C LYS A 165 -9.60 25.20 4.23
N TRP A 166 -10.45 26.23 4.33
CA TRP A 166 -10.62 27.05 5.54
C TRP A 166 -11.17 26.26 6.74
N THR A 167 -11.82 25.11 6.51
CA THR A 167 -12.37 24.25 7.57
C THR A 167 -11.30 23.42 8.28
N ARG A 168 -10.13 23.22 7.65
CA ARG A 168 -9.04 22.38 8.14
C ARG A 168 -8.49 22.78 9.53
N PRO A 169 -8.28 24.07 9.87
CA PRO A 169 -7.87 24.45 11.23
C PRO A 169 -9.00 24.36 12.27
N VAL A 170 -10.26 24.32 11.85
CA VAL A 170 -11.43 24.35 12.76
C VAL A 170 -11.92 22.95 13.10
N LEU A 171 -11.95 22.06 12.11
CA LEU A 171 -12.47 20.70 12.25
C LEU A 171 -11.34 19.67 12.45
N PRO A 172 -11.58 18.59 13.22
CA PRO A 172 -10.54 17.63 13.58
C PRO A 172 -10.10 16.72 12.43
N PHE A 173 -10.85 16.67 11.31
CA PHE A 173 -10.59 15.72 10.22
C PHE A 173 -9.19 15.90 9.61
N TRP A 174 -8.72 17.14 9.47
CA TRP A 174 -7.44 17.42 8.83
C TRP A 174 -6.27 16.91 9.66
N LYS A 175 -6.31 17.15 10.98
CA LYS A 175 -5.33 16.61 11.90
C LYS A 175 -5.33 15.09 11.88
N ARG A 176 -6.51 14.45 11.96
CA ARG A 176 -6.64 12.98 11.90
C ARG A 176 -6.12 12.39 10.59
N TYR A 177 -6.34 13.07 9.47
CA TYR A 177 -5.80 12.69 8.17
C TYR A 177 -4.26 12.72 8.15
N LEU A 178 -3.66 13.80 8.65
CA LEU A 178 -2.20 13.91 8.73
C LEU A 178 -1.60 12.89 9.71
N ASP A 179 -2.22 12.71 10.89
CA ASP A 179 -1.77 11.74 11.89
C ASP A 179 -1.80 10.31 11.33
N GLY A 180 -2.86 9.96 10.56
CA GLY A 180 -2.95 8.67 9.87
C GLY A 180 -1.81 8.45 8.88
N TRP A 181 -1.50 9.45 8.06
CA TRP A 181 -0.34 9.37 7.16
C TRP A 181 0.99 9.28 7.89
N ASN A 182 1.19 10.07 8.95
CA ASN A 182 2.42 10.06 9.71
C ASN A 182 2.71 8.68 10.32
N ALA A 183 1.68 8.02 10.85
CA ALA A 183 1.81 6.65 11.35
C ALA A 183 2.11 5.64 10.23
N ILE A 184 1.49 5.77 9.06
CA ILE A 184 1.76 4.90 7.89
C ILE A 184 3.22 5.03 7.44
N PHE A 185 3.72 6.26 7.31
CA PHE A 185 5.11 6.49 6.90
C PHE A 185 6.10 6.04 7.96
N SER A 186 5.81 6.30 9.24
CA SER A 186 6.65 5.85 10.36
C SER A 186 6.79 4.33 10.37
N PHE A 187 5.67 3.60 10.21
CA PHE A 187 5.67 2.14 10.15
C PHE A 187 6.46 1.61 8.95
N GLY A 188 6.22 2.14 7.75
CA GLY A 188 6.94 1.72 6.55
C GLY A 188 8.44 2.02 6.64
N LYS A 189 8.81 3.20 7.16
CA LYS A 189 10.20 3.60 7.37
C LYS A 189 10.90 2.65 8.36
N LYS A 190 10.27 2.35 9.49
CA LYS A 190 10.80 1.40 10.47
C LYS A 190 11.17 0.06 9.84
N LEU A 191 10.27 -0.51 9.02
CA LEU A 191 10.53 -1.81 8.36
C LEU A 191 11.66 -1.73 7.32
N ILE A 192 11.80 -0.60 6.62
CA ILE A 192 12.90 -0.37 5.68
C ILE A 192 14.22 -0.21 6.43
N ASP A 193 14.24 0.60 7.49
CA ASP A 193 15.42 0.85 8.30
C ASP A 193 15.92 -0.45 8.96
N GLU A 194 15.02 -1.26 9.54
CA GLU A 194 15.35 -2.59 10.08
C GLU A 194 15.96 -3.51 9.00
N LYS A 195 15.43 -3.46 7.77
CA LYS A 195 15.97 -4.27 6.67
C LYS A 195 17.35 -3.81 6.24
N LEU A 196 17.58 -2.50 6.18
CA LEU A 196 18.87 -1.91 5.87
C LEU A 196 19.92 -2.32 6.91
N GLU A 197 19.58 -2.26 8.19
CA GLU A 197 20.45 -2.69 9.29
C GLU A 197 20.80 -4.19 9.18
N ASP A 198 19.82 -5.04 8.89
CA ASP A 198 20.05 -6.48 8.68
C ASP A 198 20.98 -6.74 7.48
N MET A 199 20.83 -5.99 6.38
CA MET A 199 21.70 -6.09 5.20
C MET A 199 23.13 -5.66 5.49
N GLU A 200 23.30 -4.55 6.21
CA GLU A 200 24.63 -4.07 6.63
C GLU A 200 25.34 -5.07 7.55
N ALA A 201 24.61 -5.69 8.49
CA ALA A 201 25.15 -6.73 9.36
C ALA A 201 25.60 -7.97 8.57
N GLN A 202 24.81 -8.39 7.57
CA GLN A 202 25.16 -9.52 6.70
C GLN A 202 26.39 -9.22 5.82
N LEU A 203 26.49 -8.00 5.27
CA LEU A 203 27.67 -7.53 4.53
C LEU A 203 28.95 -7.60 5.38
N GLN A 204 28.87 -7.17 6.63
CA GLN A 204 30.00 -7.19 7.56
C GLN A 204 30.41 -8.62 7.96
N ALA A 205 29.44 -9.55 8.03
CA ALA A 205 29.69 -10.94 8.40
C ALA A 205 30.17 -11.84 7.24
N ALA A 206 29.68 -11.61 6.01
CA ALA A 206 29.90 -12.51 4.86
C ALA A 206 31.07 -12.11 3.94
N GLY A 207 31.56 -10.86 4.02
CA GLY A 207 32.55 -10.33 3.06
C GLY A 207 31.94 -10.08 1.66
N PRO A 208 32.70 -9.45 0.73
CA PRO A 208 32.17 -8.89 -0.52
C PRO A 208 31.56 -9.88 -1.53
N ASP A 209 31.79 -11.20 -1.38
CA ASP A 209 31.38 -12.21 -2.36
C ASP A 209 30.17 -13.07 -1.94
N GLY A 210 29.50 -12.75 -0.81
CA GLY A 210 28.52 -13.65 -0.18
C GLY A 210 27.04 -13.35 -0.36
N ILE A 211 26.65 -12.19 -0.93
CA ILE A 211 25.23 -11.77 -0.88
C ILE A 211 24.49 -12.18 -2.15
N GLN A 212 23.72 -13.26 -2.02
CA GLN A 212 22.68 -13.59 -2.97
C GLN A 212 21.52 -12.61 -2.75
N VAL A 213 21.41 -11.58 -3.60
CA VAL A 213 20.30 -10.61 -3.59
C VAL A 213 18.99 -11.38 -3.84
N SER A 214 18.29 -11.70 -2.75
CA SER A 214 17.06 -12.49 -2.79
C SER A 214 15.96 -11.76 -2.06
N GLY A 215 15.22 -10.94 -2.79
CA GLY A 215 14.00 -10.29 -2.29
C GLY A 215 13.71 -8.94 -2.93
N TYR A 216 12.48 -8.47 -2.76
CA TYR A 216 11.99 -7.25 -3.41
C TYR A 216 12.69 -5.99 -2.87
N LEU A 217 12.84 -5.89 -1.54
CA LEU A 217 13.41 -4.70 -0.91
C LEU A 217 14.92 -4.67 -1.11
N HIS A 218 15.60 -5.81 -1.03
CA HIS A 218 17.03 -5.92 -1.38
C HIS A 218 17.36 -5.49 -2.81
N PHE A 219 16.40 -5.56 -3.74
CA PHE A 219 16.63 -5.10 -5.11
C PHE A 219 16.52 -3.57 -5.24
N LEU A 220 15.76 -2.92 -4.36
CA LEU A 220 15.51 -1.49 -4.41
C LEU A 220 16.51 -0.67 -3.57
N LEU A 221 17.14 -1.30 -2.58
CA LEU A 221 18.17 -0.74 -1.71
C LEU A 221 19.56 -0.98 -2.29
#